data_AF-A0A7G7W5M6-F1
#
_entry.id   AF-A0A7G7W5M6-F1
#
_cell.length_a   1.000
_cell.length_b   1.000
_cell.length_c   1.000
_cell.angle_alpha   90.00
_cell.angle_beta   90.00
_cell.angle_gamma   90.00
#
_symmetry.space_group_name_H-M   'P 1'
#
loop_
_entity.id
_entity.type
_entity.pdbx_description
1 polymer ?
#
loop_
_entity_poly.entity_id
_entity_poly.type
_entity_poly.pdbx_seq_one_letter_code
_entity_poly.pdbx_strand_id
1 'polypeptide(L)'
;MLNFETNLGNGGFQSSEIRSAYLVRYTFNDYQRPLDTLRQPTSYQYNYPYFEESGVTLASTEHSYRIVVPAAQRQYDITDIELSYEKGTGCCACDQLRRRKFKRDNVVVIADAPNAEGVILRR
;
A
#
# COMPACT_ATOMS: atom_id res chain seq x y z
N MET A 1 -1.02 1.09 5.74
CA MET A 1 0.34 1.19 5.20
C MET A 1 0.68 -0.15 4.60
N LEU A 2 1.36 -0.20 3.45
CA LEU A 2 1.82 -1.44 2.83
C LEU A 2 3.34 -1.43 2.87
N ASN A 3 3.95 -2.48 3.40
CA ASN A 3 5.39 -2.55 3.65
C ASN A 3 5.96 -3.83 3.03
N PHE A 4 7.13 -3.75 2.40
CA PHE A 4 7.84 -4.94 1.93
C PHE A 4 8.62 -5.57 3.07
N GLU A 5 8.46 -6.88 3.28
CA GLU A 5 9.39 -7.66 4.09
C GLU A 5 10.76 -7.66 3.40
N THR A 6 11.82 -7.25 4.10
CA THR A 6 13.18 -7.20 3.56
C THR A 6 14.06 -8.31 4.11
N ASN A 7 13.63 -9.00 5.18
CA ASN A 7 14.33 -10.15 5.71
C ASN A 7 14.06 -11.38 4.83
N LEU A 8 15.06 -11.78 4.04
CA LEU A 8 14.99 -12.95 3.16
C LEU A 8 14.61 -14.24 3.91
N GLY A 9 15.00 -14.38 5.18
CA GLY A 9 14.66 -15.55 6.01
C GLY A 9 13.15 -15.68 6.32
N ASN A 10 12.41 -14.58 6.23
CA ASN A 10 10.96 -14.52 6.43
C ASN A 10 10.17 -14.53 5.11
N GLY A 11 10.82 -14.87 3.99
CA GLY A 11 10.23 -14.73 2.65
C GLY A 11 10.22 -13.28 2.15
N GLY A 12 11.20 -12.48 2.58
CA GLY A 12 11.36 -11.10 2.14
C GLY A 12 11.89 -10.94 0.72
N PHE A 13 11.89 -9.69 0.28
CA PHE A 13 12.43 -9.23 -0.99
C PHE A 13 13.85 -8.71 -0.84
N GLN A 14 14.64 -8.87 -1.90
CA GLN A 14 15.89 -8.16 -2.05
C GLN A 14 15.64 -6.69 -2.37
N SER A 15 16.53 -5.80 -1.91
CA SER A 15 16.41 -4.36 -2.22
C SER A 15 16.42 -4.08 -3.73
N SER A 16 17.12 -4.89 -4.53
CA SER A 16 17.10 -4.82 -5.99
C SER A 16 15.73 -5.19 -6.58
N GLU A 17 15.03 -6.14 -5.98
CA GLU A 17 13.68 -6.53 -6.39
C GLU A 17 12.69 -5.37 -6.11
N ILE A 18 12.75 -4.80 -4.91
CA ILE A 18 11.89 -3.68 -4.49
C ILE A 18 12.06 -2.46 -5.39
N ARG A 19 13.28 -2.14 -5.84
CA ARG A 19 13.52 -1.00 -6.78
C ARG A 19 12.78 -1.12 -8.10
N SER A 20 12.45 -2.35 -8.52
CA SER A 20 11.67 -2.58 -9.73
C SER A 20 10.16 -2.39 -9.51
N ALA A 21 9.73 -2.27 -8.26
CA ALA A 21 8.33 -2.23 -7.90
C ALA A 21 7.63 -0.97 -8.42
N TYR A 22 6.39 -1.16 -8.83
CA TYR A 22 5.49 -0.08 -9.21
C TYR A 22 4.07 -0.43 -8.81
N LEU A 23 3.23 0.60 -8.70
CA LEU A 23 1.82 0.47 -8.38
C LEU A 23 0.99 1.02 -9.52
N VAL A 24 -0.03 0.27 -9.93
CA VAL A 24 -1.02 0.70 -10.92
C VAL A 24 -2.33 0.96 -10.21
N ARG A 25 -2.88 2.15 -10.38
CA ARG A 25 -4.23 2.52 -9.90
C ARG A 25 -5.23 2.25 -11.02
N TYR A 26 -6.38 1.69 -10.70
CA TYR A 26 -7.46 1.45 -11.66
C TYR A 26 -8.71 2.28 -11.33
N THR A 27 -9.53 2.54 -12.33
CA THR A 27 -10.93 2.96 -12.12
C THR A 27 -11.70 1.75 -11.62
N PHE A 28 -12.53 1.96 -10.60
CA PHE A 28 -13.41 0.93 -10.04
C PHE A 28 -12.66 -0.24 -9.42
N ASN A 29 -13.42 -1.04 -8.68
CA ASN A 29 -12.90 -2.04 -7.76
C ASN A 29 -12.73 -3.42 -8.40
N ASP A 30 -12.52 -3.45 -9.72
CA ASP A 30 -12.47 -4.67 -10.54
C ASP A 30 -11.36 -4.65 -11.59
N TYR A 31 -10.45 -3.67 -11.51
CA TYR A 31 -9.27 -3.55 -12.38
C TYR A 31 -9.59 -3.27 -13.86
N GLN A 32 -10.78 -2.77 -14.19
CA GLN A 32 -11.21 -2.64 -15.58
C GLN A 32 -10.38 -1.66 -16.42
N ARG A 33 -9.93 -0.54 -15.84
CA ARG A 33 -9.15 0.46 -16.59
C ARG A 33 -8.03 1.07 -15.75
N PRO A 34 -6.76 0.92 -16.15
CA PRO A 34 -5.66 1.59 -15.46
C PRO A 34 -5.79 3.10 -15.64
N LEU A 35 -5.62 3.83 -14.55
CA LEU A 35 -5.58 5.28 -14.50
C LEU A 35 -4.14 5.76 -14.57
N ASP A 36 -3.34 5.37 -13.59
CA ASP A 36 -1.99 5.87 -13.41
C ASP A 36 -1.06 4.75 -12.94
N THR A 37 0.22 4.90 -13.23
CA THR A 37 1.29 4.04 -12.71
C THR A 37 2.27 4.88 -11.92
N LEU A 38 2.44 4.55 -10.65
CA LEU A 38 3.38 5.20 -9.74
C LEU A 38 4.59 4.28 -9.55
N ARG A 39 5.78 4.84 -9.71
CA ARG A 39 7.05 4.18 -9.44
C ARG A 39 7.70 4.82 -8.24
N GLN A 40 8.50 4.05 -7.52
CA GLN A 40 9.28 4.62 -6.43
C GLN A 40 10.31 5.63 -6.97
N PRO A 41 10.43 6.83 -6.38
CA PRO A 41 11.43 7.81 -6.80
C PRO A 41 12.86 7.29 -6.51
N THR A 42 13.78 7.51 -7.45
CA THR A 42 15.15 6.95 -7.43
C THR A 42 16.15 7.75 -6.59
N SER A 43 15.80 8.93 -6.08
CA SER A 43 16.76 9.94 -5.58
C SER A 43 16.89 10.07 -4.06
N TYR A 44 16.13 9.33 -3.25
CA TYR A 44 16.26 9.39 -1.79
C TYR A 44 17.10 8.21 -1.25
N GLN A 45 18.07 8.56 -0.41
CA GLN A 45 18.94 7.62 0.30
C GLN A 45 18.12 6.58 1.08
N TYR A 46 18.62 5.35 1.09
CA TYR A 46 18.00 4.09 1.53
C TYR A 46 17.53 4.04 3.00
N ASN A 47 16.55 4.85 3.39
CA ASN A 47 15.76 4.61 4.59
C ASN A 47 14.47 3.86 4.19
N TYR A 48 14.48 2.54 4.30
CA TYR A 48 13.32 1.68 4.08
C TYR A 48 12.86 1.09 5.42
N PRO A 49 11.77 1.62 5.97
CA PRO A 49 10.62 0.79 6.35
C PRO A 49 9.33 1.16 5.62
N TYR A 50 9.37 2.13 4.71
CA TYR A 50 8.20 2.92 4.41
C TYR A 50 7.98 3.14 2.91
N PHE A 51 6.81 2.71 2.45
CA PHE A 51 6.06 3.44 1.41
C PHE A 51 5.36 4.69 2.00
N GLU A 52 5.73 5.15 3.22
CA GLU A 52 5.66 6.56 3.63
C GLU A 52 6.73 7.26 2.80
N GLU A 53 6.48 7.79 1.62
CA GLU A 53 5.73 9.03 1.41
C GLU A 53 5.43 9.19 -0.09
N SER A 54 5.32 8.08 -0.84
CA SER A 54 5.11 8.14 -2.31
C SER A 54 3.67 7.86 -2.71
N GLY A 55 2.80 8.79 -2.34
CA GLY A 55 1.67 9.21 -3.18
C GLY A 55 0.42 8.31 -3.23
N VAL A 56 0.37 7.19 -2.53
CA VAL A 56 -0.86 6.40 -2.44
C VAL A 56 -1.48 6.56 -1.06
N THR A 57 -2.06 7.72 -0.85
CA THR A 57 -3.30 7.75 -0.08
C THR A 57 -4.25 6.83 -0.81
N LEU A 58 -4.63 5.71 -0.19
CA LEU A 58 -5.82 4.99 -0.63
C LEU A 58 -6.95 5.99 -0.42
N ALA A 59 -7.28 6.71 -1.48
CA ALA A 59 -8.33 7.70 -1.47
C ALA A 59 -9.51 6.96 -2.08
N SER A 60 -10.58 6.82 -1.30
CA SER A 60 -11.85 6.28 -1.77
C SER A 60 -11.94 4.75 -1.94
N THR A 61 -13.15 4.27 -1.67
CA THR A 61 -13.68 2.94 -1.99
C THR A 61 -13.78 2.70 -3.50
N GLU A 62 -13.58 3.73 -4.32
CA GLU A 62 -13.84 3.73 -5.76
C GLU A 62 -12.66 3.22 -6.61
N HIS A 63 -11.49 3.01 -6.02
CA HIS A 63 -10.28 2.59 -6.74
C HIS A 63 -9.79 1.22 -6.27
N SER A 64 -9.24 0.44 -7.19
CA SER A 64 -8.37 -0.69 -6.88
C SER A 64 -6.93 -0.41 -7.29
N TYR A 65 -6.02 -1.14 -6.66
CA TYR A 65 -4.59 -0.98 -6.87
C TYR A 65 -3.93 -2.33 -7.10
N ARG A 66 -2.93 -2.34 -7.98
CA ARG A 66 -2.07 -3.50 -8.22
C ARG A 66 -0.63 -3.12 -7.99
N ILE A 67 0.02 -3.79 -7.06
CA ILE A 67 1.44 -3.63 -6.80
C ILE A 67 2.15 -4.72 -7.58
N VAL A 68 3.10 -4.36 -8.42
CA VAL A 68 3.88 -5.30 -9.23
C VAL A 68 5.34 -5.19 -8.84
N VAL A 69 5.98 -6.31 -8.59
CA VAL A 69 7.43 -6.45 -8.33
C VAL A 69 8.01 -7.35 -9.42
N PRO A 70 8.35 -6.80 -10.61
CA PRO A 70 8.73 -7.59 -11.78
C PRO A 70 9.94 -8.48 -11.55
N ALA A 71 10.98 -7.96 -10.88
CA ALA A 71 12.21 -8.70 -10.64
C ALA A 71 12.01 -9.92 -9.73
N ALA A 72 10.97 -9.91 -8.89
CA ALA A 72 10.58 -11.03 -8.05
C ALA A 72 9.44 -11.88 -8.66
N GLN A 73 8.92 -11.50 -9.83
CA GLN A 73 7.73 -12.09 -10.46
C GLN A 73 6.52 -12.12 -9.50
N ARG A 74 6.33 -11.06 -8.71
CA ARG A 74 5.23 -10.94 -7.76
C ARG A 74 4.28 -9.82 -8.08
N GLN A 75 3.02 -10.02 -7.67
CA GLN A 75 1.94 -9.08 -7.81
C GLN A 75 1.02 -9.19 -6.60
N TYR A 76 0.47 -8.05 -6.18
CA TYR A 76 -0.56 -7.97 -5.15
C TYR A 76 -1.73 -7.12 -5.62
N ASP A 77 -2.92 -7.65 -5.42
CA ASP A 77 -4.18 -7.05 -5.85
C ASP A 77 -4.92 -6.50 -4.63
N ILE A 78 -5.03 -5.16 -4.55
CA ILE A 78 -5.70 -4.44 -3.48
C ILE A 78 -7.07 -3.93 -3.96
N THR A 79 -8.15 -4.37 -3.31
CA THR A 79 -9.55 -4.08 -3.63
C THR A 79 -10.37 -3.84 -2.37
N ASP A 80 -11.64 -3.45 -2.52
CA ASP A 80 -12.64 -3.33 -1.45
C ASP A 80 -12.17 -2.46 -0.28
N ILE A 81 -11.54 -1.34 -0.61
CA ILE A 81 -10.94 -0.45 0.39
C ILE A 81 -12.03 0.28 1.14
N GLU A 82 -12.08 0.06 2.44
CA GLU A 82 -12.97 0.69 3.40
C GLU A 82 -12.11 1.45 4.42
N LEU A 83 -12.30 2.77 4.49
CA LEU A 83 -11.59 3.66 5.39
C LEU A 83 -12.60 4.32 6.32
N SER A 84 -12.34 4.29 7.62
CA SER A 84 -13.11 5.07 8.59
C SER A 84 -12.24 6.10 9.27
N TYR A 85 -12.77 7.31 9.37
CA TYR A 85 -12.11 8.44 10.00
C TYR A 85 -12.92 8.87 11.21
N GLU A 86 -12.22 9.26 12.26
CA GLU A 86 -12.81 9.94 13.41
C GLU A 86 -12.42 11.42 13.34
N LYS A 87 -13.39 12.29 13.54
CA LYS A 87 -13.15 13.73 13.51
C LYS A 87 -12.22 14.15 14.63
N GLY A 88 -11.15 14.85 14.29
CA GLY A 88 -10.26 15.44 15.29
C GLY A 88 -11.01 16.46 16.16
N THR A 89 -10.54 16.69 17.38
CA THR A 89 -11.05 17.76 18.26
C THR A 89 -9.93 18.76 18.61
N GLY A 90 -10.29 20.02 18.89
CA GLY A 90 -9.35 21.09 19.23
C GLY A 90 -8.91 21.97 18.05
N CYS A 91 -7.90 22.81 18.30
CA CYS A 91 -7.42 23.84 17.36
C CYS A 91 -6.76 23.27 16.09
N CYS A 92 -6.24 22.03 16.16
CA CYS A 92 -5.60 21.31 15.05
C CYS A 92 -6.34 20.00 14.72
N ALA A 93 -7.67 20.07 14.64
CA ALA A 93 -8.55 18.92 14.45
C ALA A 93 -8.42 18.31 13.03
N CYS A 94 -7.38 17.51 12.81
CA CYS A 94 -7.28 16.65 11.63
C CYS A 94 -8.07 15.36 11.86
N ASP A 95 -8.84 14.94 10.86
CA ASP A 95 -9.50 13.64 10.85
C ASP A 95 -8.47 12.52 11.02
N GLN A 96 -8.71 11.66 11.99
CA GLN A 96 -7.82 10.55 12.34
C GLN A 96 -8.34 9.28 11.68
N LEU A 97 -7.52 8.65 10.85
CA LEU A 97 -7.85 7.35 10.28
C LEU A 97 -7.90 6.30 11.40
N ARG A 98 -9.06 5.65 11.58
CA ARG A 98 -9.29 4.63 12.60
C ARG A 98 -9.24 3.22 12.02
N ARG A 99 -9.99 2.99 10.94
CA ARG A 99 -10.07 1.67 10.30
C ARG A 99 -9.50 1.70 8.90
N ARG A 100 -8.76 0.64 8.59
CA ARG A 100 -8.35 0.30 7.23
C ARG A 100 -8.72 -1.15 6.99
N LYS A 101 -9.71 -1.37 6.14
CA LYS A 101 -10.10 -2.71 5.72
C LYS A 101 -10.05 -2.77 4.20
N PHE A 102 -9.53 -3.85 3.66
CA PHE A 102 -9.43 -4.06 2.22
C PHE A 102 -9.25 -5.55 1.94
N LYS A 103 -9.32 -5.95 0.67
CA LYS A 103 -8.87 -7.26 0.22
C LYS A 103 -7.49 -7.15 -0.41
N ARG A 104 -6.58 -8.05 -0.01
CA ARG A 104 -5.30 -8.31 -0.67
C ARG A 104 -5.38 -9.71 -1.28
N ASP A 105 -5.26 -9.81 -2.59
CA ASP A 105 -5.36 -11.08 -3.32
C ASP A 105 -6.65 -11.83 -2.93
N ASN A 106 -7.76 -11.08 -2.85
CA ASN A 106 -9.09 -11.53 -2.39
C ASN A 106 -9.18 -11.97 -0.91
N VAL A 107 -8.11 -11.84 -0.12
CA VAL A 107 -8.11 -12.09 1.33
C VAL A 107 -8.39 -10.79 2.08
N VAL A 108 -9.38 -10.78 2.96
CA VAL A 108 -9.71 -9.61 3.78
C VAL A 108 -8.57 -9.32 4.77
N VAL A 109 -8.12 -8.07 4.78
CA VAL A 109 -7.09 -7.55 5.68
C VAL A 109 -7.68 -6.39 6.47
N ILE A 110 -7.46 -6.40 7.78
CA ILE A 110 -7.83 -5.33 8.70
C ILE A 110 -6.53 -4.79 9.31
N ALA A 111 -6.26 -3.50 9.10
CA ALA A 111 -5.02 -2.84 9.49
C ALA A 111 -5.34 -1.54 10.25
N ASP A 112 -6.15 -1.62 11.28
CA ASP A 112 -6.63 -0.47 12.07
C ASP A 112 -5.47 0.33 12.71
N ALA A 113 -5.65 1.63 12.91
CA ALA A 113 -4.68 2.44 13.65
C ALA A 113 -4.69 2.02 15.14
N PRO A 114 -3.54 2.02 15.85
CA PRO A 114 -2.26 2.62 15.48
C PRO A 114 -1.29 1.61 14.86
N ASN A 115 -1.76 0.50 14.27
CA ASN A 115 -0.91 -0.58 13.79
C ASN A 115 0.13 -0.06 12.77
N ALA A 116 1.31 0.26 13.30
CA ALA A 116 2.39 0.99 12.62
C ALA A 116 3.05 0.10 11.58
N GLU A 117 3.02 -1.22 11.79
CA GLU A 117 3.60 -2.20 10.88
C GLU A 117 2.85 -2.31 9.55
N GLY A 118 1.61 -1.81 9.49
CA GLY A 118 0.80 -1.88 8.28
C GLY A 118 0.57 -3.32 7.82
N VAL A 119 0.53 -3.52 6.51
CA VAL A 119 0.35 -4.81 5.86
C VAL A 119 1.65 -5.20 5.18
N ILE A 120 2.21 -6.32 5.59
CA ILE A 120 3.49 -6.83 5.10
C ILE A 120 3.29 -7.64 3.81
N LEU A 121 4.04 -7.27 2.77
CA LEU A 121 4.13 -7.95 1.48
C LEU A 121 5.37 -8.85 1.47
N ARG A 122 5.19 -10.11 1.06
CA ARG A 122 6.24 -11.15 1.07
C ARG A 122 6.33 -11.83 -0.29
N ARG A 123 7.56 -12.19 -0.66
CA ARG A 123 7.92 -12.82 -1.94
C ARG A 123 7.23 -14.16 -2.17
#